data_AF-L5N077-F1
#
_entry.id   AF-L5N077-F1
#
_cell.length_a   1.000
_cell.length_b   1.000
_cell.length_c   1.000
_cell.angle_alpha   90.00
_cell.angle_beta   90.00
_cell.angle_gamma   90.00
#
_symmetry.space_group_name_H-M   'P 1'
#
loop_
_entity.id
_entity.type
_entity.pdbx_description
1 polymer ?
#
loop_
_entity_poly.entity_id
_entity_poly.type
_entity_poly.pdbx_seq_one_letter_code
_entity_poly.pdbx_strand_id
1 'polypeptide(L)' 'MFDQLLFPTDGSDGADAVLDHVVDMAAAHDATLHLLHVAPPEPERRP' A
#
# COMPACT_ATOMS: atom_id res chain seq x y z
N MET A 1 -2.74 -18.86 -7.01
CA MET A 1 -1.77 -17.85 -7.44
C MET A 1 -2.49 -16.52 -7.45
N PHE A 2 -1.84 -15.46 -6.98
CA PHE A 2 -2.43 -14.11 -6.98
C PHE A 2 -1.75 -13.30 -8.08
N ASP A 3 -2.53 -12.67 -8.95
CA ASP A 3 -1.99 -11.84 -10.02
C ASP A 3 -1.85 -10.37 -9.59
N GLN A 4 -2.61 -9.97 -8.55
CA GLN A 4 -2.61 -8.61 -8.01
C GLN A 4 -2.66 -8.62 -6.49
N LEU A 5 -1.76 -7.87 -5.86
CA LEU A 5 -1.75 -7.58 -4.43
C LEU A 5 -2.05 -6.10 -4.20
N LEU A 6 -2.84 -5.79 -3.19
CA LEU A 6 -3.06 -4.43 -2.70
C LEU A 6 -2.39 -4.27 -1.34
N PHE A 7 -1.47 -3.32 -1.23
CA PHE A 7 -0.83 -2.95 0.03
C PHE A 7 -1.31 -1.56 0.47
N PRO A 8 -2.23 -1.49 1.46
CA PRO A 8 -2.57 -0.22 2.08
C PRO A 8 -1.45 0.23 3.02
N THR A 9 -1.08 1.49 2.93
CA THR A 9 -0.13 2.13 3.85
C THR A 9 -0.67 3.46 4.35
N ASP A 10 -0.53 3.70 5.66
CA ASP A 10 -0.73 4.98 6.32
C ASP A 10 0.60 5.71 6.58
N GLY A 11 1.73 5.14 6.15
CA GLY A 11 3.07 5.68 6.38
C GLY A 11 3.58 5.49 7.80
N SER A 12 2.95 4.62 8.60
CA SER A 12 3.42 4.29 9.95
C SER A 12 4.62 3.34 9.92
N ASP A 13 5.42 3.36 11.00
CA ASP A 13 6.54 2.41 11.18
C ASP A 13 6.09 0.93 11.07
N GLY A 14 4.85 0.65 11.49
CA GLY A 14 4.27 -0.69 11.37
C GLY A 14 3.99 -1.11 9.93
N ALA A 15 3.54 -0.16 9.09
CA ALA A 15 3.35 -0.39 7.67
C ALA A 15 4.71 -0.55 6.95
N ASP A 16 5.68 0.29 7.28
CA ASP A 16 7.03 0.21 6.69
C ASP A 16 7.73 -1.11 7.05
N ALA A 17 7.57 -1.59 8.28
CA ALA A 17 8.19 -2.84 8.76
C ALA A 17 7.75 -4.10 7.99
N VAL A 18 6.59 -4.07 7.30
CA VAL A 18 6.08 -5.21 6.53
C VAL A 18 6.22 -5.05 5.02
N LEU A 19 6.64 -3.88 4.53
CA LEU A 19 6.71 -3.58 3.10
C LEU A 19 7.61 -4.59 2.36
N ASP A 20 8.80 -4.88 2.91
CA ASP A 20 9.75 -5.83 2.32
C ASP A 20 9.13 -7.22 2.13
N HIS A 21 8.36 -7.70 3.11
CA HIS A 21 7.70 -9.00 3.03
C HIS A 21 6.61 -9.05 1.95
N VAL A 22 5.92 -7.92 1.73
CA VAL A 22 4.89 -7.84 0.69
C VAL A 22 5.52 -7.79 -0.70
N VAL A 23 6.68 -7.13 -0.85
CA VAL A 23 7.47 -7.16 -2.09
C VAL A 23 7.93 -8.58 -2.40
N ASP A 24 8.47 -9.31 -1.42
CA ASP A 24 8.87 -10.71 -1.57
C ASP A 24 7.69 -11.60 -1.99
N MET A 25 6.51 -11.37 -1.39
CA MET A 25 5.29 -12.11 -1.73
C MET A 25 4.85 -11.85 -3.17
N ALA A 26 4.87 -10.60 -3.62
CA ALA A 26 4.52 -10.25 -5.00
C ALA A 26 5.50 -10.89 -6.00
N ALA A 27 6.80 -10.85 -5.72
CA ALA A 27 7.83 -11.47 -6.55
C ALA A 27 7.67 -13.00 -6.63
N ALA A 28 7.37 -13.66 -5.51
CA ALA A 28 7.15 -15.11 -5.46
C ALA A 28 5.92 -15.57 -6.26
N HIS A 29 4.98 -14.66 -6.52
CA HIS A 29 3.74 -14.93 -7.26
C HIS A 29 3.68 -14.29 -8.64
N ASP A 30 4.75 -13.62 -9.10
CA ASP A 30 4.75 -12.80 -10.32
C ASP A 30 3.56 -11.82 -10.35
N ALA A 31 3.21 -11.28 -9.18
CA ALA A 31 2.03 -10.46 -8.97
C ALA A 31 2.35 -8.98 -9.12
N THR A 32 1.40 -8.21 -9.64
CA THR A 32 1.46 -6.74 -9.58
C THR A 32 1.11 -6.26 -8.18
N LEU A 33 2.02 -5.51 -7.54
CA LEU A 33 1.78 -4.88 -6.25
C LEU A 33 1.25 -3.44 -6.41
N HIS A 34 0.05 -3.19 -5.92
CA HIS A 34 -0.56 -1.86 -5.87
C HIS A 34 -0.39 -1.25 -4.48
N LEU A 35 0.28 -0.11 -4.39
CA LEU A 35 0.34 0.68 -3.16
C LEU A 35 -0.86 1.62 -3.08
N LEU A 36 -1.52 1.64 -1.92
CA LEU A 36 -2.66 2.53 -1.65
C LEU A 36 -2.42 3.33 -0.37
N HIS A 37 -2.44 4.64 -0.50
CA HIS A 37 -2.50 5.55 0.63
C HIS A 37 -3.78 6.38 0.54
N VAL A 38 -4.52 6.47 1.64
CA VAL A 38 -5.72 7.31 1.73
C VAL A 38 -5.33 8.61 2.42
N ALA A 39 -5.25 9.67 1.63
CA ALA A 39 -5.04 11.01 2.17
C ALA A 39 -6.26 11.47 2.98
N PRO A 40 -6.06 12.25 4.06
CA PRO A 40 -7.16 12.93 4.71
C PRO A 40 -7.88 13.84 3.72
N PRO A 41 -9.19 14.12 3.93
CA PRO A 41 -9.92 15.04 3.08
C PRO A 41 -9.24 16.42 3.08
N GLU A 42 -9.23 17.10 1.93
CA GLU A 42 -8.82 18.51 1.91
C GLU A 42 -9.71 19.30 2.88
N PRO A 43 -9.13 20.26 3.62
CA PRO A 43 -9.94 21.15 4.44
C PRO A 43 -10.98 21.85 3.55
N GLU A 44 -12.21 21.99 4.05
CA GLU A 44 -13.27 22.66 3.31
C GLU A 44 -12.79 24.03 2.83
N ARG A 45 -12.72 24.21 1.50
CA ARG A 45 -12.45 25.53 0.93
C ARG A 45 -13.68 26.40 1.18
N ARG A 46 -13.63 27.21 2.25
CA ARG A 46 -14.63 28.24 2.50
C ARG A 46 -14.55 29.28 1.37
N PRO A 47 -15.67 29.62 0.71
CA PRO A 47 -15.68 30.65 -0.34
C PRO A 47 -15.27 32.01 0.18
#